data_AF-A0A965PMX4-F1
#
_entry.id   AF-A0A965PMX4-F1
#
_cell.length_a   1.000
_cell.length_b   1.000
_cell.length_c   1.000
_cell.angle_alpha   90.00
_cell.angle_beta   90.00
_cell.angle_gamma   90.00
#
_symmetry.space_group_name_H-M   'P 1'
#
loop_
_entity.id
_entity.type
_entity.pdbx_description
1 polymer ?
#
loop_
_entity_poly.entity_id
_entity_poly.type
_entity_poly.pdbx_seq_one_letter_code
_entity_poly.pdbx_strand_id
1 'polypeptide(L)'
;MAINRGAIARELFPGLNALAGFEYDQYLDQHKFAFELYDTEKAYEVDVIKAGLGAGAIKSEGQSVQYDNAAREAWTARYDVVTVALAFAITEEAIEDNLYVREASDLARELGRAMAHTKQILTHSVFNNAFTAQSYSPDGVALIATNHPLASGATFANRPTTGTDLSETSLENALISIAQYTDDRGKLIAAKPVSLHVPVQLTYVAER
;
A
#
# COMPACT_ATOMS: atom_id res chain seq x y z
N MET A 1 6.97 -11.62 48.32
CA MET A 1 5.56 -11.33 47.98
C MET A 1 5.01 -12.52 47.22
N ALA A 2 4.00 -13.19 47.75
CA ALA A 2 3.41 -14.38 47.11
C ALA A 2 2.34 -13.94 46.10
N ILE A 3 2.54 -14.28 44.83
CA ILE A 3 1.55 -14.07 43.77
C ILE A 3 0.41 -15.06 44.02
N ASN A 4 -0.79 -14.54 44.32
CA ASN A 4 -1.98 -15.33 44.63
C ASN A 4 -2.76 -15.62 43.32
N ARG A 5 -3.30 -16.84 43.18
CA ARG A 5 -4.08 -17.30 42.01
C ARG A 5 -5.29 -16.40 41.69
N GLY A 6 -5.90 -15.75 42.68
CA GLY A 6 -6.98 -14.78 42.45
C GLY A 6 -6.56 -13.48 41.76
N ALA A 7 -5.27 -13.11 41.82
CA ALA A 7 -4.73 -11.97 41.08
C ALA A 7 -4.50 -12.30 39.59
N ILE A 8 -4.14 -13.56 39.29
CA ILE A 8 -3.81 -14.05 37.96
C ILE A 8 -5.01 -13.96 37.01
N ALA A 9 -6.22 -14.34 37.45
CA ALA A 9 -7.41 -14.31 36.60
C ALA A 9 -7.80 -12.89 36.14
N ARG A 10 -7.58 -11.87 36.98
CA ARG A 10 -7.92 -10.48 36.70
C ARG A 10 -6.85 -9.74 35.88
N GLU A 11 -5.60 -10.20 35.95
CA GLU A 11 -4.49 -9.73 35.11
C GLU A 11 -4.41 -10.45 33.76
N LEU A 12 -5.14 -11.55 33.58
CA LEU A 12 -5.04 -12.39 32.40
C LEU A 12 -5.59 -11.72 31.14
N PHE A 13 -6.73 -11.02 31.20
CA PHE A 13 -7.25 -10.33 30.01
C PHE A 13 -6.28 -9.22 29.52
N PRO A 14 -5.77 -8.33 30.39
CA PRO A 14 -4.67 -7.44 30.03
C PRO A 14 -3.42 -8.17 29.51
N GLY A 15 -3.07 -9.32 30.10
CA GLY A 15 -1.90 -10.11 29.71
C GLY A 15 -2.04 -10.80 28.35
N LEU A 16 -3.20 -11.37 28.04
CA LEU A 16 -3.51 -11.97 26.74
C LEU A 16 -3.60 -10.90 25.64
N ASN A 17 -4.16 -9.73 25.96
CA ASN A 17 -4.14 -8.59 25.04
C ASN A 17 -2.71 -8.11 24.77
N ALA A 18 -1.86 -8.05 25.78
CA ALA A 18 -0.45 -7.72 25.62
C ALA A 18 0.30 -8.78 24.77
N LEU A 19 -0.01 -10.07 24.95
CA LEU A 19 0.57 -11.15 24.15
C LEU A 19 0.14 -11.09 22.68
N ALA A 20 -1.15 -10.83 22.42
CA ALA A 20 -1.68 -10.65 21.08
C ALA A 20 -1.06 -9.43 20.39
N GLY A 21 -0.93 -8.30 21.10
CA GLY A 21 -0.28 -7.09 20.60
C GLY A 21 1.20 -7.31 20.29
N PHE A 22 1.94 -7.99 21.17
CA PHE A 22 3.34 -8.30 20.94
C PHE A 22 3.56 -9.15 19.69
N GLU A 23 2.72 -10.17 19.47
CA GLU A 23 2.81 -11.04 18.29
C GLU A 23 2.35 -10.35 17.01
N TYR A 24 1.38 -9.45 17.12
CA TYR A 24 1.00 -8.56 16.02
C TYR A 24 2.20 -7.70 15.59
N ASP A 25 2.90 -7.09 16.54
CA ASP A 25 4.05 -6.20 16.28
C ASP A 25 5.30 -6.97 15.78
N GLN A 26 5.44 -8.25 16.14
CA GLN A 26 6.53 -9.10 15.64
C GLN A 26 6.36 -9.54 14.19
N TYR A 27 5.14 -9.49 13.65
CA TYR A 27 4.88 -9.85 12.27
C TYR A 27 5.55 -8.85 11.32
N LEU A 28 6.24 -9.35 10.30
CA LEU A 28 6.95 -8.51 9.35
C LEU A 28 5.99 -7.61 8.57
N ASP A 29 6.16 -6.30 8.73
CA ASP A 29 5.35 -5.29 8.06
C ASP A 29 5.77 -5.07 6.59
N GLN A 30 5.44 -6.03 5.73
CA GLN A 30 5.78 -5.97 4.31
C GLN A 30 5.14 -4.74 3.64
N HIS A 31 3.89 -4.37 3.95
CA HIS A 31 3.25 -3.20 3.34
C HIS A 31 4.01 -1.87 3.50
N LYS A 32 4.87 -1.71 4.50
CA LYS A 32 5.61 -0.46 4.75
C LYS A 32 6.62 -0.10 3.64
N PHE A 33 7.08 -1.05 2.84
CA PHE A 33 7.94 -0.73 1.70
C PHE A 33 7.15 -0.13 0.53
N ALA A 34 5.86 -0.47 0.40
CA ALA A 34 5.04 -0.16 -0.75
C ALA A 34 4.21 1.11 -0.57
N PHE A 35 3.84 1.41 0.68
CA PHE A 35 2.88 2.46 1.00
C PHE A 35 3.45 3.41 2.05
N GLU A 36 3.19 4.69 1.84
CA GLU A 36 3.26 5.68 2.90
C GLU A 36 2.02 5.55 3.78
N LEU A 37 2.22 5.58 5.09
CA LEU A 37 1.14 5.41 6.07
C LEU A 37 0.73 6.78 6.60
N TYR A 38 -0.58 7.02 6.59
CA TYR A 38 -1.22 8.21 7.14
C TYR A 38 -2.29 7.79 8.13
N ASP A 39 -2.34 8.48 9.27
CA ASP A 39 -3.39 8.27 10.26
C ASP A 39 -4.61 9.13 9.92
N THR A 40 -5.81 8.56 10.07
CA THR A 40 -7.07 9.28 9.88
C THR A 40 -8.10 8.90 10.94
N GLU A 41 -8.91 9.87 11.34
CA GLU A 41 -10.09 9.67 12.19
C GLU A 41 -11.39 9.61 11.35
N LYS A 42 -11.30 9.82 10.04
CA LYS A 42 -12.46 9.84 9.14
C LYS A 42 -12.76 8.45 8.62
N ALA A 43 -14.02 8.23 8.23
CA ALA A 43 -14.43 6.98 7.59
C ALA A 43 -13.85 6.83 6.17
N TYR A 44 -13.47 7.94 5.52
CA TYR A 44 -12.80 7.95 4.23
C TYR A 44 -11.95 9.22 4.07
N GLU A 45 -10.93 9.13 3.23
CA GLU A 45 -10.12 10.26 2.78
C GLU A 45 -10.20 10.40 1.26
N VAL A 46 -10.01 11.63 0.77
CA VAL A 46 -10.08 11.94 -0.66
C VAL A 46 -8.90 12.82 -1.04
N ASP A 47 -8.08 12.34 -1.96
CA ASP A 47 -6.98 13.08 -2.55
C ASP A 47 -7.33 13.53 -3.95
N VAL A 48 -7.05 14.81 -4.24
CA VAL A 48 -7.30 15.42 -5.55
C VAL A 48 -5.99 15.87 -6.14
N ILE A 49 -5.61 15.26 -7.26
CA ILE A 49 -4.44 15.67 -8.03
C ILE A 49 -4.83 16.85 -8.92
N LYS A 50 -4.04 17.92 -8.85
CA LYS A 50 -4.17 19.09 -9.73
C LYS A 50 -3.11 18.98 -10.82
N ALA A 51 -3.51 19.21 -12.08
CA ALA A 51 -2.61 19.14 -13.23
C ALA A 51 -1.44 20.14 -13.20
N GLY A 52 -1.50 21.16 -12.33
CA GLY A 52 -0.44 22.15 -12.16
C GLY A 52 -0.27 23.09 -13.37
N LEU A 53 0.82 23.85 -13.33
CA LEU A 53 1.20 24.82 -14.38
C LEU A 53 2.08 24.17 -15.45
N GLY A 54 1.89 24.59 -16.70
CA GLY A 54 2.77 24.28 -17.82
C GLY A 54 4.14 24.97 -17.73
N ALA A 55 5.00 24.71 -18.72
CA ALA A 55 6.27 25.40 -18.87
C ALA A 55 6.06 26.90 -19.17
N GLY A 56 6.94 27.76 -18.66
CA GLY A 56 6.89 29.19 -18.95
C GLY A 56 7.21 29.48 -20.41
N ALA A 57 6.41 30.36 -21.04
CA ALA A 57 6.66 30.83 -22.40
C ALA A 57 7.71 31.95 -22.42
N ILE A 58 8.53 32.01 -23.47
CA ILE A 58 9.43 33.15 -23.72
C ILE A 58 8.56 34.38 -24.01
N LYS A 59 8.68 35.40 -23.19
CA LYS A 59 7.91 36.64 -23.32
C LYS A 59 8.71 37.68 -24.12
N SER A 60 8.15 38.15 -25.24
CA SER A 60 8.69 39.28 -25.99
C SER A 60 8.42 40.62 -25.29
N GLU A 61 9.30 41.58 -25.50
CA GLU A 61 9.15 42.93 -24.94
C GLU A 61 7.84 43.59 -25.41
N GLY A 62 7.14 44.25 -24.48
CA GLY A 62 5.85 44.90 -24.73
C GLY A 62 4.62 43.99 -24.75
N GLN A 63 4.78 42.66 -24.72
CA GLN A 63 3.65 41.72 -24.68
C GLN A 63 3.11 41.51 -23.25
N SER A 64 1.85 41.06 -23.14
CA SER A 64 1.24 40.66 -21.87
C SER A 64 1.77 39.30 -21.38
N VAL A 65 1.64 39.04 -20.08
CA VAL A 65 1.95 37.72 -19.50
C VAL A 65 0.80 36.77 -19.82
N GLN A 66 1.12 35.57 -20.31
CA GLN A 66 0.12 34.52 -20.48
C GLN A 66 -0.19 33.88 -19.12
N TYR A 67 -1.47 33.81 -18.76
CA TYR A 67 -1.93 33.14 -17.56
C TYR A 67 -2.36 31.72 -17.91
N ASP A 68 -1.73 30.74 -17.28
CA ASP A 68 -2.14 29.34 -17.38
C ASP A 68 -3.17 29.01 -16.29
N ASN A 69 -4.18 28.24 -16.68
CA ASN A 69 -5.19 27.75 -15.75
C ASN A 69 -4.69 26.48 -15.07
N ALA A 70 -3.92 26.66 -13.99
CA ALA A 70 -3.37 25.58 -13.16
C ALA A 70 -4.45 24.74 -12.43
N ALA A 71 -5.69 25.21 -12.38
CA ALA A 71 -6.72 24.72 -11.47
C ALA A 71 -7.55 23.55 -12.04
N ARG A 72 -7.10 22.90 -13.12
CA ARG A 72 -7.79 21.70 -13.61
C ARG A 72 -7.50 20.54 -12.65
N GLU A 73 -8.52 20.09 -11.95
CA GLU A 73 -8.52 18.82 -11.22
C GLU A 73 -8.37 17.70 -12.25
N ALA A 74 -7.35 16.87 -12.07
CA ALA A 74 -7.04 15.77 -12.99
C ALA A 74 -7.75 14.49 -12.53
N TRP A 75 -7.36 13.97 -11.37
CA TRP A 75 -7.89 12.73 -10.81
C TRP A 75 -8.19 12.86 -9.33
N THR A 76 -9.21 12.13 -8.89
CA THR A 76 -9.62 12.07 -7.49
C THR A 76 -9.57 10.63 -7.01
N ALA A 77 -8.73 10.36 -6.02
CA ALA A 77 -8.64 9.06 -5.37
C ALA A 77 -9.40 9.11 -4.05
N ARG A 78 -10.15 8.04 -3.75
CA ARG A 78 -10.85 7.87 -2.48
C ARG A 78 -10.34 6.63 -1.76
N TYR A 79 -10.08 6.78 -0.47
CA TYR A 79 -9.64 5.71 0.41
C TYR A 79 -10.68 5.50 1.50
N ASP A 80 -11.32 4.32 1.52
CA ASP A 80 -12.30 3.95 2.54
C ASP A 80 -11.64 3.13 3.65
N VAL A 81 -11.93 3.48 4.91
CA VAL A 81 -11.42 2.75 6.07
C VAL A 81 -12.27 1.49 6.29
N VAL A 82 -11.62 0.32 6.31
CA VAL A 82 -12.28 -0.98 6.51
C VAL A 82 -12.00 -1.50 7.92
N THR A 83 -13.05 -1.84 8.65
CA THR A 83 -12.93 -2.49 9.96
C THR A 83 -12.76 -3.99 9.80
N VAL A 84 -11.67 -4.53 10.34
CA VAL A 84 -11.40 -5.98 10.40
C VAL A 84 -11.49 -6.43 11.85
N ALA A 85 -12.17 -7.54 12.10
CA ALA A 85 -12.30 -8.11 13.44
C ALA A 85 -12.21 -9.65 13.38
N LEU A 86 -11.55 -10.23 14.38
CA LEU A 86 -11.48 -11.66 14.63
C LEU A 86 -11.53 -11.89 16.14
N ALA A 87 -12.17 -12.98 16.58
CA ALA A 87 -12.31 -13.32 17.99
C ALA A 87 -12.24 -14.85 18.17
N PHE A 88 -11.83 -15.27 19.37
CA PHE A 88 -11.90 -16.66 19.83
C PHE A 88 -12.66 -16.73 21.15
N ALA A 89 -13.22 -17.90 21.47
CA ALA A 89 -13.91 -18.18 22.71
C ALA A 89 -13.32 -19.41 23.39
N ILE A 90 -13.38 -19.45 24.72
CA ILE A 90 -12.91 -20.58 25.54
C ILE A 90 -14.08 -21.02 26.43
N THR A 91 -14.25 -22.32 26.59
CA THR A 91 -15.30 -22.92 27.43
C THR A 91 -14.91 -22.88 28.90
N GLU A 92 -15.91 -22.86 29.79
CA GLU A 92 -15.71 -22.88 31.24
C GLU A 92 -15.02 -24.16 31.72
N GLU A 93 -15.38 -25.32 31.14
CA GLU A 93 -14.73 -26.60 31.42
C GLU A 93 -13.20 -26.56 31.18
N ALA A 94 -12.74 -25.88 30.14
CA ALA A 94 -11.31 -25.72 29.84
C ALA A 94 -10.59 -24.82 30.87
N ILE A 95 -11.34 -23.93 31.53
CA ILE A 95 -10.88 -23.10 32.65
C ILE A 95 -10.72 -23.96 33.91
N GLU A 96 -11.70 -24.81 34.19
CA GLU A 96 -11.69 -25.68 35.37
C GLU A 96 -10.58 -26.74 35.31
N ASP A 97 -10.28 -27.27 34.12
CA ASP A 97 -9.23 -28.28 33.90
C ASP A 97 -7.80 -27.72 33.90
N ASN A 98 -7.62 -26.43 34.20
CA ASN A 98 -6.31 -25.76 34.34
C ASN A 98 -5.43 -25.84 33.07
N LEU A 99 -6.03 -26.16 31.91
CA LEU A 99 -5.41 -26.12 30.58
C LEU A 99 -5.44 -24.70 29.98
N TYR A 100 -6.26 -23.84 30.57
CA TYR A 100 -6.60 -22.47 30.17
C TYR A 100 -5.44 -21.53 29.93
N VAL A 101 -4.43 -21.52 30.80
CA VAL A 101 -3.34 -20.54 30.67
C VAL A 101 -2.52 -20.80 29.40
N ARG A 102 -2.34 -22.07 29.03
CA ARG A 102 -1.59 -22.43 27.82
C ARG A 102 -2.42 -22.19 26.58
N GLU A 103 -3.63 -22.74 26.51
CA GLU A 103 -4.48 -22.64 25.32
C GLU A 103 -4.92 -21.20 25.03
N ALA A 104 -5.27 -20.41 26.06
CA ALA A 104 -5.64 -19.02 25.86
C ALA A 104 -4.46 -18.16 25.37
N SER A 105 -3.25 -18.43 25.87
CA SER A 105 -2.04 -17.73 25.45
C SER A 105 -1.68 -18.06 24.00
N ASP A 106 -1.77 -19.34 23.61
CA ASP A 106 -1.51 -19.77 22.25
C ASP A 106 -2.54 -19.18 21.26
N LEU A 107 -3.83 -19.18 21.63
CA LEU A 107 -4.89 -18.57 20.82
C LEU A 107 -4.76 -17.05 20.71
N ALA A 108 -4.36 -16.35 21.78
CA ALA A 108 -4.11 -14.91 21.73
C ALA A 108 -2.93 -14.56 20.80
N ARG A 109 -1.87 -15.38 20.82
CA ARG A 109 -0.72 -15.25 19.90
C ARG A 109 -1.12 -15.49 18.44
N GLU A 110 -1.87 -16.56 18.17
CA GLU A 110 -2.39 -16.83 16.83
C GLU A 110 -3.37 -15.75 16.35
N LEU A 111 -4.18 -15.17 17.26
CA LEU A 111 -5.06 -14.05 16.93
C LEU A 111 -4.25 -12.82 16.46
N GLY A 112 -3.20 -12.44 17.20
CA GLY A 112 -2.31 -11.35 16.81
C GLY A 112 -1.69 -11.58 15.42
N ARG A 113 -1.19 -12.78 15.18
CA ARG A 113 -0.63 -13.20 13.88
C ARG A 113 -1.67 -13.15 12.75
N ALA A 114 -2.87 -13.66 12.99
CA ALA A 114 -3.94 -13.68 11.98
C ALA A 114 -4.38 -12.26 11.60
N MET A 115 -4.47 -11.35 12.57
CA MET A 115 -4.78 -9.94 12.32
C MET A 115 -3.68 -9.24 11.51
N ALA A 116 -2.41 -9.47 11.86
CA ALA A 116 -1.27 -8.92 11.10
C ALA A 116 -1.20 -9.47 9.67
N HIS A 117 -1.42 -10.77 9.49
CA HIS A 117 -1.49 -11.41 8.18
C HIS A 117 -2.63 -10.84 7.33
N THR A 118 -3.81 -10.64 7.92
CA THR A 118 -4.97 -10.06 7.22
C THR A 118 -4.65 -8.64 6.73
N LYS A 119 -3.94 -7.83 7.53
CA LYS A 119 -3.45 -6.52 7.10
C LYS A 119 -2.54 -6.62 5.87
N GLN A 120 -1.64 -7.60 5.81
CA GLN A 120 -0.80 -7.80 4.61
C GLN A 120 -1.62 -8.21 3.38
N ILE A 121 -2.60 -9.11 3.53
CA ILE A 121 -3.45 -9.54 2.42
C ILE A 121 -4.21 -8.35 1.82
N LEU A 122 -4.85 -7.55 2.67
CA LEU A 122 -5.65 -6.41 2.21
C LEU A 122 -4.78 -5.35 1.52
N THR A 123 -3.60 -5.05 2.06
CA THR A 123 -2.67 -4.08 1.45
C THR A 123 -2.11 -4.58 0.11
N HIS A 124 -1.74 -5.85 0.01
CA HIS A 124 -1.20 -6.41 -1.24
C HIS A 124 -2.28 -6.70 -2.29
N SER A 125 -3.56 -6.65 -1.93
CA SER A 125 -4.67 -6.80 -2.88
C SER A 125 -4.63 -5.77 -4.01
N VAL A 126 -4.07 -4.58 -3.76
CA VAL A 126 -3.87 -3.53 -4.78
C VAL A 126 -2.95 -4.02 -5.88
N PHE A 127 -1.81 -4.64 -5.53
CA PHE A 127 -0.86 -5.19 -6.51
C PHE A 127 -1.43 -6.41 -7.24
N ASN A 128 -2.12 -7.29 -6.53
CA ASN A 128 -2.74 -8.48 -7.13
C ASN A 128 -3.78 -8.12 -8.20
N ASN A 129 -4.45 -6.98 -8.06
CA ASN A 129 -5.46 -6.49 -9.00
C ASN A 129 -4.97 -5.33 -9.87
N ALA A 130 -3.66 -5.05 -9.90
CA ALA A 130 -3.12 -3.86 -10.55
C ALA A 130 -3.32 -3.83 -12.08
N PHE A 131 -3.53 -4.98 -12.71
CA PHE A 131 -3.81 -5.10 -14.16
C PHE A 131 -5.31 -5.15 -14.48
N THR A 132 -6.18 -5.14 -13.47
CA THR A 132 -7.63 -5.15 -13.63
C THR A 132 -8.14 -3.71 -13.79
N ALA A 133 -8.93 -3.45 -14.84
CA ALA A 133 -9.47 -2.12 -15.09
C ALA A 133 -10.32 -1.62 -13.90
N GLN A 134 -10.25 -0.32 -13.61
CA GLN A 134 -10.99 0.37 -12.54
C GLN A 134 -10.69 -0.13 -11.11
N SER A 135 -9.70 -1.01 -10.95
CA SER A 135 -9.23 -1.42 -9.63
C SER A 135 -8.23 -0.39 -9.12
N TYR A 136 -8.62 0.37 -8.10
CA TYR A 136 -7.79 1.33 -7.34
C TYR A 136 -7.25 2.56 -8.10
N SER A 137 -7.32 2.60 -9.43
CA SER A 137 -6.87 3.75 -10.22
C SER A 137 -7.95 4.82 -10.37
N PRO A 138 -7.67 6.10 -10.05
CA PRO A 138 -8.65 7.18 -10.12
C PRO A 138 -8.93 7.69 -11.55
N ASP A 139 -8.17 7.24 -12.54
CA ASP A 139 -8.24 7.66 -13.95
C ASP A 139 -9.12 6.74 -14.83
N GLY A 140 -9.74 5.71 -14.23
CA GLY A 140 -10.67 4.80 -14.90
C GLY A 140 -10.02 3.66 -15.70
N VAL A 141 -8.68 3.57 -15.74
CA VAL A 141 -7.95 2.42 -16.32
C VAL A 141 -7.39 1.50 -15.23
N ALA A 142 -6.63 0.47 -15.59
CA ALA A 142 -5.93 -0.37 -14.62
C ALA A 142 -4.72 0.40 -14.03
N LEU A 143 -4.33 0.10 -12.80
CA LEU A 143 -3.18 0.76 -12.15
C LEU A 143 -1.87 0.59 -12.94
N ILE A 144 -1.68 -0.56 -13.60
CA ILE A 144 -0.55 -0.82 -14.49
C ILE A 144 -1.07 -0.95 -15.94
N ALA A 145 -0.95 0.13 -16.71
CA ALA A 145 -1.49 0.24 -18.06
C ALA A 145 -0.59 1.07 -19.00
N THR A 146 -0.93 1.04 -20.30
CA THR A 146 -0.21 1.79 -21.34
C THR A 146 -0.92 3.09 -21.74
N ASN A 147 -2.05 3.40 -21.11
CA ASN A 147 -3.01 4.40 -21.59
C ASN A 147 -3.65 5.20 -20.46
N HIS A 148 -2.85 5.63 -19.48
CA HIS A 148 -3.30 6.56 -18.43
C HIS A 148 -3.60 7.95 -19.05
N PRO A 149 -4.84 8.46 -19.00
CA PRO A 149 -5.22 9.71 -19.67
C PRO A 149 -4.74 10.94 -18.89
N LEU A 150 -3.81 11.72 -19.46
CA LEU A 150 -3.28 12.94 -18.83
C LEU A 150 -4.17 14.15 -19.07
N ALA A 151 -4.08 15.16 -18.18
CA ALA A 151 -4.83 16.41 -18.32
C ALA A 151 -4.51 17.21 -19.61
N SER A 152 -3.35 16.95 -20.23
CA SER A 152 -2.93 17.51 -21.52
C SER A 152 -3.64 16.88 -22.73
N GLY A 153 -4.35 15.77 -22.56
CA GLY A 153 -4.98 14.98 -23.63
C GLY A 153 -4.07 13.91 -24.24
N ALA A 154 -2.82 13.81 -23.79
CA ALA A 154 -1.92 12.69 -24.11
C ALA A 154 -2.18 11.48 -23.21
N THR A 155 -1.53 10.36 -23.51
CA THR A 155 -1.55 9.17 -22.64
C THR A 155 -0.17 8.85 -22.08
N PHE A 156 -0.15 8.37 -20.85
CA PHE A 156 1.04 7.88 -20.17
C PHE A 156 1.01 6.35 -20.06
N ALA A 157 2.20 5.73 -20.14
CA ALA A 157 2.37 4.30 -20.02
C ALA A 157 3.36 4.00 -18.89
N ASN A 158 2.96 3.15 -17.93
CA ASN A 158 3.82 2.69 -16.85
C ASN A 158 4.23 1.21 -16.99
N ARG A 159 3.96 0.62 -18.15
CA ARG A 159 4.42 -0.71 -18.55
C ARG A 159 4.72 -0.77 -20.05
N PRO A 160 5.51 -1.75 -20.50
CA PRO A 160 5.69 -2.03 -21.92
C PRO A 160 4.37 -2.39 -22.63
N THR A 161 4.27 -2.02 -23.91
CA THR A 161 3.16 -2.44 -24.79
C THR A 161 3.12 -3.96 -24.96
N THR A 162 4.29 -4.56 -25.20
CA THR A 162 4.46 -6.01 -25.29
C THR A 162 5.23 -6.47 -24.05
N GLY A 163 4.63 -7.39 -23.28
CA GLY A 163 5.29 -7.99 -22.13
C GLY A 163 6.56 -8.73 -22.57
N THR A 164 7.62 -8.61 -21.76
CA THR A 164 8.89 -9.31 -21.95
C THR A 164 9.27 -9.98 -20.65
N ASP A 165 9.99 -11.09 -20.74
CA ASP A 165 10.50 -11.79 -19.56
C ASP A 165 11.58 -10.96 -18.87
N LEU A 166 11.70 -11.14 -17.55
CA LEU A 166 12.72 -10.48 -16.75
C LEU A 166 14.12 -10.89 -17.24
N SER A 167 14.88 -9.90 -17.68
CA SER A 167 16.27 -9.97 -18.13
C SER A 167 16.97 -8.64 -17.85
N GLU A 168 18.30 -8.64 -17.90
CA GLU A 168 19.11 -7.41 -17.78
C GLU A 168 18.64 -6.35 -18.78
N THR A 169 18.51 -6.70 -20.06
CA THR A 169 18.04 -5.77 -21.10
C THR A 169 16.62 -5.25 -20.84
N SER A 170 15.67 -6.11 -20.41
CA SER A 170 14.32 -5.63 -20.10
C SER A 170 14.31 -4.71 -18.89
N LEU A 171 15.15 -4.99 -17.90
CA LEU A 171 15.26 -4.17 -16.69
C LEU A 171 15.86 -2.81 -17.04
N GLU A 172 16.98 -2.75 -17.78
CA GLU A 172 17.59 -1.51 -18.25
C GLU A 172 16.60 -0.63 -19.02
N ASN A 173 15.84 -1.22 -19.94
CA ASN A 173 14.80 -0.53 -20.68
C ASN A 173 13.70 0.03 -19.75
N ALA A 174 13.32 -0.71 -18.70
CA ALA A 174 12.37 -0.22 -17.70
C ALA A 174 12.94 0.96 -16.90
N LEU A 175 14.23 0.91 -16.50
CA LEU A 175 14.87 2.02 -15.77
C LEU A 175 14.93 3.29 -16.64
N ILE A 176 15.27 3.16 -17.92
CA ILE A 176 15.26 4.27 -18.88
C ILE A 176 13.84 4.84 -19.02
N SER A 177 12.84 3.97 -19.12
CA SER A 177 11.44 4.40 -19.25
C SER A 177 10.99 5.20 -18.02
N ILE A 178 11.31 4.73 -16.81
CA ILE A 178 11.00 5.43 -15.55
C ILE A 178 11.68 6.82 -15.52
N ALA A 179 12.94 6.92 -15.95
CA ALA A 179 13.65 8.19 -16.00
C ALA A 179 13.01 9.21 -16.98
N GLN A 180 12.21 8.73 -17.94
CA GLN A 180 11.48 9.55 -18.91
C GLN A 180 10.04 9.88 -18.48
N TYR A 181 9.61 9.46 -17.29
CA TYR A 181 8.26 9.79 -16.81
C TYR A 181 8.06 11.30 -16.71
N THR A 182 6.86 11.73 -17.10
CA THR A 182 6.44 13.12 -17.11
C THR A 182 5.23 13.35 -16.23
N ASP A 183 5.04 14.58 -15.77
CA ASP A 183 3.79 15.00 -15.15
C ASP A 183 2.67 15.18 -16.18
N ASP A 184 1.47 15.54 -15.71
CA ASP A 184 0.28 15.80 -16.53
C ASP A 184 0.49 16.86 -17.64
N ARG A 185 1.52 17.69 -17.51
CA ARG A 185 1.88 18.77 -18.42
C ARG A 185 3.11 18.45 -19.28
N GLY A 186 3.62 17.22 -19.21
CA GLY A 186 4.73 16.74 -20.03
C GLY A 186 6.13 17.13 -19.51
N LYS A 187 6.26 17.61 -18.27
CA LYS A 187 7.57 17.92 -17.66
C LYS A 187 8.12 16.67 -16.99
N LEU A 188 9.41 16.40 -17.14
CA LEU A 188 10.07 15.26 -16.50
C LEU A 188 9.99 15.36 -14.97
N ILE A 189 9.60 14.26 -14.30
CA ILE A 189 9.47 14.20 -12.84
C ILE A 189 10.73 13.67 -12.14
N ALA A 190 11.80 13.40 -12.90
CA ALA A 190 13.07 12.86 -12.38
C ALA A 190 12.89 11.61 -11.50
N ALA A 191 11.92 10.76 -11.85
CA ALA A 191 11.64 9.53 -11.12
C ALA A 191 12.84 8.59 -11.16
N LYS A 192 13.08 7.90 -10.03
CA LYS A 192 14.14 6.90 -9.92
C LYS A 192 13.56 5.60 -9.36
N PRO A 193 13.89 4.45 -9.95
CA PRO A 193 13.56 3.16 -9.39
C PRO A 193 14.27 2.96 -8.04
N VAL A 194 13.57 2.43 -7.04
CA VAL A 194 14.09 2.24 -5.66
C VAL A 194 14.17 0.77 -5.28
N SER A 195 13.19 -0.03 -5.67
CA SER A 195 13.12 -1.47 -5.35
C SER A 195 12.59 -2.27 -6.53
N LEU A 196 13.05 -3.52 -6.63
CA LEU A 196 12.56 -4.51 -7.58
C LEU A 196 11.86 -5.63 -6.80
N HIS A 197 10.58 -5.83 -7.08
CA HIS A 197 9.77 -6.88 -6.46
C HIS A 197 9.55 -8.01 -7.45
N VAL A 198 9.97 -9.21 -7.08
CA VAL A 198 9.88 -10.40 -7.92
C VAL A 198 9.24 -11.55 -7.17
N PRO A 199 8.53 -12.43 -7.88
CA PRO A 199 8.09 -13.70 -7.30
C PRO A 199 9.32 -14.58 -6.99
N VAL A 200 9.19 -15.48 -6.01
CA VAL A 200 10.29 -16.33 -5.53
C VAL A 200 10.96 -17.17 -6.63
N GLN A 201 10.22 -17.47 -7.70
CA GLN A 201 10.73 -18.22 -8.85
C GLN A 201 11.75 -17.43 -9.69
N LEU A 202 11.73 -16.10 -9.61
CA LEU A 202 12.59 -15.21 -10.38
C LEU A 202 13.73 -14.59 -9.55
N THR A 203 13.88 -14.96 -8.27
CA THR A 203 14.92 -14.42 -7.39
C THR A 203 16.32 -14.53 -8.01
N TYR A 204 16.70 -15.71 -8.51
CA TYR A 204 18.02 -15.91 -9.12
C TYR A 204 18.17 -15.26 -10.50
N VAL A 205 17.07 -14.93 -11.17
CA VAL A 205 17.12 -14.15 -12.42
C VAL A 205 17.39 -12.68 -12.11
N ALA A 206 16.83 -12.17 -11.00
CA ALA A 206 17.03 -10.80 -10.55
C ALA A 206 18.42 -10.54 -9.92
N GLU A 207 19.05 -11.56 -9.34
CA GLU A 207 20.38 -11.45 -8.71
C GLU A 207 21.56 -11.56 -9.69
N ARG A 208 21.32 -12.03 -10.91
CA ARG A 208 22.35 -12.37 -11.88
C ARG A 208 22.85 -11.15 -12.65
#